data_AF-A0A440KJC8-F1
#
_entry.id   AF-A0A440KJC8-F1
#
_cell.length_a   1.000
_cell.length_b   1.000
_cell.length_c   1.000
_cell.angle_alpha   90.00
_cell.angle_beta   90.00
_cell.angle_gamma   90.00
#
_symmetry.space_group_name_H-M   'P 1'
#
loop_
_entity.id
_entity.type
_entity.pdbx_description
1 polymer ?
#
loop_
_entity_poly.entity_id
_entity_poly.type
_entity_poly.pdbx_seq_one_letter_code
_entity_poly.pdbx_strand_id
1 'polypeptide(L)'
;MARSVKEWIGKTDNTKAPPRVCQRVFDRDNGICHFCGQPIQPGQKVETDHIQALINGGENRETNLAPIHKKPCHTVKTAADVADKAKVAAVRKKHFGITKAAGKLSGPAFPKSPKPDREAKAMPPRRSLFSRCG
;
A
#
# COMPACT_ATOMS: atom_id res chain seq x y z
N MET A 1 28.10 -19.16 -25.32
CA MET A 1 27.62 -17.86 -24.77
C MET A 1 26.18 -17.65 -25.20
N ALA A 2 25.24 -17.53 -24.26
CA ALA A 2 23.85 -17.22 -24.59
C ALA A 2 23.76 -15.77 -25.09
N ARG A 3 23.02 -15.53 -26.19
CA ARG A 3 22.87 -14.19 -26.78
C ARG A 3 22.19 -13.26 -25.77
N SER A 4 22.52 -11.97 -25.77
CA SER A 4 21.82 -10.97 -24.98
C SER A 4 20.34 -10.93 -25.38
N VAL A 5 19.44 -11.30 -24.47
CA VAL A 5 18.00 -11.30 -24.73
C VAL A 5 17.47 -9.90 -24.45
N LYS A 6 16.85 -9.27 -25.45
CA LYS A 6 16.17 -7.98 -25.28
C LYS A 6 14.99 -8.14 -24.30
N GLU A 7 14.87 -7.20 -23.37
CA GLU A 7 13.77 -7.15 -22.40
C GLU A 7 12.41 -7.18 -23.13
N TRP A 8 11.46 -7.92 -22.58
CA TRP A 8 10.09 -7.87 -23.07
C TRP A 8 9.35 -6.63 -22.55
N ILE A 9 8.81 -5.87 -23.51
CA ILE A 9 7.92 -4.73 -23.27
C ILE A 9 6.59 -5.03 -23.98
N GLY A 10 5.49 -5.01 -23.24
CA GLY A 10 4.16 -5.22 -23.77
C GLY A 10 3.78 -4.13 -24.77
N LYS A 11 3.13 -4.51 -25.88
CA LYS A 11 2.64 -3.55 -26.88
C LYS A 11 1.52 -2.66 -26.32
N THR A 12 0.71 -3.23 -25.43
CA THR A 12 -0.38 -2.55 -24.71
C THR A 12 -0.39 -3.02 -23.26
N ASP A 13 -1.02 -2.24 -22.39
CA ASP A 13 -1.19 -2.55 -20.96
C ASP A 13 -1.91 -3.88 -20.73
N ASN A 14 -2.79 -4.27 -21.66
CA ASN A 14 -3.56 -5.52 -21.59
C ASN A 14 -2.85 -6.72 -22.23
N THR A 15 -1.68 -6.52 -22.85
CA THR A 15 -0.96 -7.62 -23.50
C THR A 15 -0.34 -8.51 -22.42
N LYS A 16 -0.76 -9.78 -22.38
CA LYS A 16 -0.17 -10.77 -21.47
C LYS A 16 1.28 -11.09 -21.85
N ALA A 17 2.15 -11.25 -20.86
CA ALA A 17 3.49 -11.74 -21.06
C ALA A 17 3.49 -13.13 -21.74
N PRO A 18 4.28 -13.34 -22.79
CA PRO A 18 4.36 -14.65 -23.44
C PRO A 18 5.01 -15.67 -22.50
N PRO A 19 4.70 -16.97 -22.62
CA PRO A 19 5.16 -18.01 -21.69
C PRO A 19 6.68 -18.02 -21.44
N ARG A 20 7.46 -17.74 -22.49
CA ARG A 20 8.93 -17.62 -22.40
C ARG A 20 9.40 -16.54 -21.42
N VAL A 21 8.68 -15.42 -21.33
CA VAL A 21 9.00 -14.31 -20.40
C VAL A 21 8.61 -14.71 -19.00
N CYS A 22 7.44 -15.35 -18.84
CA CYS A 22 7.02 -15.86 -17.54
C CYS A 22 8.03 -16.85 -16.96
N GLN A 23 8.58 -17.74 -17.79
CA GLN A 23 9.64 -18.65 -17.38
C GLN A 23 10.91 -17.90 -16.96
N ARG A 24 11.37 -16.92 -17.74
CA ARG A 24 12.55 -16.10 -17.36
C ARG A 24 12.36 -15.36 -16.05
N VAL A 25 11.18 -14.80 -15.82
CA VAL A 25 10.83 -14.11 -14.57
C VAL A 25 10.83 -15.10 -13.40
N PHE A 26 10.27 -16.28 -13.60
CA PHE A 26 10.29 -17.34 -12.60
C PHE A 26 11.72 -17.78 -12.25
N ASP A 27 12.56 -18.01 -13.26
CA ASP A 27 13.96 -18.42 -13.09
C ASP A 27 14.78 -17.30 -12.43
N ARG A 28 14.56 -16.04 -12.82
CA ARG A 28 15.22 -14.84 -12.23
C ARG A 28 14.96 -14.73 -10.74
N ASP A 29 13.71 -14.96 -10.33
CA ASP A 29 13.27 -14.79 -8.94
C ASP A 29 13.32 -16.12 -8.17
N ASN A 30 14.01 -17.15 -8.70
CA ASN A 30 14.17 -18.48 -8.10
C ASN A 30 12.84 -19.16 -7.70
N GLY A 31 11.76 -18.87 -8.43
CA GLY A 31 10.42 -19.35 -8.11
C GLY A 31 9.88 -18.85 -6.76
N ILE A 32 10.42 -17.76 -6.21
CA ILE A 32 9.97 -17.19 -4.94
C ILE A 32 8.82 -16.22 -5.20
N CYS A 33 7.68 -16.44 -4.55
CA CYS A 33 6.57 -15.52 -4.63
C CYS A 33 6.93 -14.17 -4.02
N HIS A 34 6.87 -13.09 -4.81
CA HIS A 34 7.25 -11.75 -4.34
C HIS A 34 6.33 -11.19 -3.25
N PHE A 35 5.08 -11.67 -3.16
CA PHE A 35 4.11 -11.19 -2.18
C PHE A 35 4.26 -11.83 -0.79
N CYS A 36 4.51 -13.14 -0.72
CA CYS A 36 4.64 -13.86 0.57
C CYS A 36 6.07 -14.30 0.89
N GLY A 37 7.01 -14.16 -0.04
CA GLY A 37 8.40 -14.58 0.12
C GLY A 37 8.62 -16.10 0.17
N GLN A 38 7.58 -16.91 -0.09
CA GLN A 38 7.68 -18.37 -0.05
C GLN A 38 8.00 -18.95 -1.45
N PRO A 39 8.78 -20.04 -1.52
CA PRO A 39 9.06 -20.73 -2.77
C PRO A 39 7.79 -21.42 -3.31
N ILE A 40 7.56 -21.29 -4.61
CA ILE A 40 6.45 -21.91 -5.33
C ILE A 40 6.83 -23.36 -5.61
N GLN A 41 6.07 -24.30 -5.04
CA GLN A 41 6.32 -25.72 -5.20
C GLN A 41 5.86 -26.23 -6.58
N PRO A 42 6.53 -27.26 -7.15
CA PRO A 42 6.08 -27.90 -8.38
C PRO A 42 4.64 -28.42 -8.22
N GLY A 43 3.76 -28.07 -9.17
CA GLY A 43 2.33 -28.40 -9.12
C GLY A 43 1.42 -27.28 -8.60
N GLN A 44 1.98 -26.24 -7.97
CA GLN A 44 1.22 -25.03 -7.62
C GLN A 44 1.02 -24.13 -8.85
N LYS A 45 -0.14 -23.47 -8.92
CA LYS A 45 -0.44 -22.53 -10.01
C LYS A 45 0.28 -21.20 -9.77
N VAL A 46 1.25 -20.91 -10.63
CA VAL A 46 1.97 -19.63 -10.69
C VAL A 46 1.34 -18.70 -11.74
N GLU A 47 1.28 -17.41 -11.41
CA GLU A 47 0.98 -16.34 -12.35
C GLU A 47 2.09 -15.29 -12.27
N THR A 48 2.28 -14.52 -13.35
CA THR A 48 3.16 -13.35 -13.34
C THR A 48 2.33 -12.11 -13.12
N ASP A 49 2.70 -11.34 -12.11
CA ASP A 49 1.97 -10.15 -11.70
C ASP A 49 2.90 -8.94 -11.67
N HIS A 50 2.33 -7.75 -11.84
CA HIS A 50 3.10 -6.51 -11.90
C HIS A 50 3.50 -6.07 -10.49
N ILE A 51 4.80 -5.95 -10.19
CA ILE A 51 5.33 -5.49 -8.89
C ILE A 51 4.65 -4.18 -8.50
N GLN A 52 4.70 -3.19 -9.39
CA GLN A 52 3.83 -2.02 -9.34
C GLN A 52 2.66 -2.22 -10.30
N ALA A 53 1.44 -2.21 -9.78
CA ALA A 53 0.24 -2.35 -10.60
C ALA A 53 0.16 -1.27 -11.68
N LEU A 54 -0.28 -1.63 -12.89
CA LEU A 54 -0.48 -0.71 -14.02
C LEU A 54 -1.32 0.51 -13.63
N ILE A 55 -2.32 0.26 -12.78
CA ILE A 55 -3.26 1.26 -12.28
C ILE A 55 -2.63 2.35 -11.41
N ASN A 56 -1.49 2.02 -10.81
CA ASN A 56 -0.69 2.89 -9.95
C ASN A 56 0.54 3.42 -10.72
N GLY A 57 0.52 3.37 -12.07
CA GLY A 57 1.60 3.87 -12.92
C GLY A 57 2.70 2.86 -13.21
N GLY A 58 2.47 1.56 -12.94
CA GLY A 58 3.41 0.51 -13.34
C GLY A 58 3.46 0.32 -14.85
N GLU A 59 4.61 -0.15 -15.35
CA GLU A 59 4.79 -0.45 -16.77
C GLU A 59 4.54 -1.94 -17.06
N ASN A 60 4.04 -2.27 -18.25
CA ASN A 60 3.91 -3.66 -18.68
C ASN A 60 5.24 -4.18 -19.27
N ARG A 61 6.24 -4.35 -18.40
CA ARG A 61 7.61 -4.79 -18.77
C ARG A 61 8.09 -5.93 -17.89
N GLU A 62 9.02 -6.71 -18.41
CA GLU A 62 9.59 -7.88 -17.72
C GLU A 62 10.28 -7.51 -16.39
N THR A 63 10.90 -6.34 -16.31
CA THR A 63 11.46 -5.80 -15.05
C THR A 63 10.42 -5.56 -13.98
N ASN A 64 9.19 -5.18 -14.35
CA ASN A 64 8.08 -4.97 -13.43
C ASN A 64 7.24 -6.23 -13.23
N LEU A 65 7.56 -7.37 -13.82
CA LEU A 65 6.85 -8.62 -13.58
C LEU A 65 7.56 -9.45 -12.52
N ALA A 66 6.81 -10.06 -11.62
CA ALA A 66 7.33 -11.02 -10.64
C ALA A 66 6.38 -12.21 -10.49
N PRO A 67 6.89 -13.40 -10.12
CA PRO A 67 6.05 -14.56 -9.90
C PRO A 67 5.24 -14.41 -8.60
N ILE A 68 4.00 -14.88 -8.65
CA ILE A 68 3.07 -14.88 -7.51
C ILE A 68 2.23 -16.16 -7.51
N HIS A 69 1.86 -16.63 -6.32
CA HIS A 69 0.85 -17.69 -6.22
C HIS A 69 -0.49 -17.18 -6.75
N LYS A 70 -1.11 -17.94 -7.65
CA LYS A 70 -2.44 -17.61 -8.20
C LYS A 70 -3.49 -17.40 -7.10
N LYS A 71 -3.46 -18.20 -6.03
CA LYS A 71 -4.30 -18.05 -4.85
C LYS A 71 -3.51 -18.47 -3.59
N PRO A 72 -3.68 -17.78 -2.45
CA PRO A 72 -4.47 -16.55 -2.26
C PRO A 72 -3.70 -15.26 -2.58
N CYS A 73 -2.39 -15.31 -2.83
CA CYS A 73 -1.53 -14.13 -2.91
C CYS A 73 -1.97 -13.13 -3.98
N HIS A 74 -2.18 -13.59 -5.22
CA HIS A 74 -2.58 -12.71 -6.32
C HIS A 74 -3.91 -12.00 -6.04
N THR A 75 -4.92 -12.75 -5.56
CA THR A 75 -6.23 -12.16 -5.24
C THR A 75 -6.17 -11.10 -4.13
N VAL A 76 -5.34 -11.31 -3.10
CA VAL A 76 -5.19 -10.34 -2.01
C VAL A 76 -4.49 -9.08 -2.50
N LYS A 77 -3.43 -9.25 -3.31
CA LYS A 77 -2.71 -8.11 -3.88
C LYS A 77 -3.60 -7.28 -4.80
N THR A 78 -4.32 -7.92 -5.73
CA THR A 78 -5.26 -7.22 -6.61
C THR A 78 -6.30 -6.42 -5.82
N ALA A 79 -6.83 -6.97 -4.71
CA ALA A 79 -7.77 -6.25 -3.86
C ALA A 79 -7.13 -5.02 -3.19
N ALA A 80 -5.89 -5.13 -2.73
CA ALA A 80 -5.13 -4.01 -2.16
C ALA A 80 -4.87 -2.92 -3.21
N ASP A 81 -4.43 -3.29 -4.41
CA ASP A 81 -4.16 -2.34 -5.51
C ASP A 81 -5.42 -1.57 -5.92
N VAL A 82 -6.57 -2.25 -6.00
CA VAL A 82 -7.86 -1.61 -6.29
C VAL A 82 -8.27 -0.65 -5.18
N ALA A 83 -8.05 -1.01 -3.92
CA ALA A 83 -8.34 -0.13 -2.79
C ALA A 83 -7.47 1.12 -2.82
N ASP A 84 -6.18 0.98 -3.13
CA ASP A 84 -5.26 2.12 -3.22
C ASP A 84 -5.58 3.03 -4.41
N LYS A 85 -5.93 2.47 -5.57
CA LYS A 85 -6.48 3.26 -6.68
C LYS A 85 -7.69 4.09 -6.24
N ALA A 86 -8.64 3.47 -5.54
CA ALA A 86 -9.85 4.15 -5.10
C ALA A 86 -9.53 5.31 -4.15
N LYS A 87 -8.58 5.13 -3.23
CA LYS A 87 -8.08 6.19 -2.34
C LYS A 87 -7.43 7.32 -3.13
N VAL A 88 -6.50 7.03 -4.03
CA VAL A 88 -5.81 8.03 -4.86
C VAL A 88 -6.80 8.82 -5.70
N ALA A 89 -7.78 8.13 -6.31
CA ALA A 89 -8.84 8.79 -7.06
C ALA A 89 -9.71 9.68 -6.16
N ALA A 90 -10.05 9.25 -4.95
CA ALA A 90 -10.83 10.06 -4.01
C ALA A 90 -10.07 11.32 -3.55
N VAL A 91 -8.78 11.19 -3.24
CA VAL A 91 -7.91 12.32 -2.88
C VAL A 91 -7.82 13.31 -4.04
N ARG A 92 -7.56 12.83 -5.27
CA ARG A 92 -7.53 13.67 -6.48
C ARG A 92 -8.87 14.41 -6.67
N LYS A 93 -10.01 13.71 -6.57
CA LYS A 93 -11.33 14.33 -6.70
C LYS A 93 -11.58 15.43 -5.66
N LYS A 94 -11.13 15.24 -4.41
CA LYS A 94 -11.20 16.26 -3.36
C LYS A 94 -10.32 17.48 -3.69
N HIS A 95 -9.09 17.23 -4.14
CA HIS A 95 -8.16 18.29 -4.52
C HIS A 95 -8.69 19.14 -5.69
N PHE A 96 -9.34 18.52 -6.67
CA PHE A 96 -9.97 19.23 -7.80
C PHE A 96 -11.33 19.83 -7.49
N GLY A 97 -11.87 19.68 -6.26
CA GLY A 97 -13.19 20.22 -5.90
C GLY A 97 -14.38 19.54 -6.60
N ILE A 98 -14.17 18.37 -7.23
CA ILE A 98 -15.24 17.61 -7.90
C ILE A 98 -16.17 16.96 -6.85
N THR A 99 -15.66 16.71 -5.65
CA THR A 99 -16.47 16.15 -4.56
C THR A 99 -17.42 17.18 -3.99
N LYS A 100 -18.71 16.83 -3.89
CA LYS A 100 -19.71 17.65 -3.18
C LYS A 100 -19.23 17.98 -1.77
N ALA A 101 -19.48 19.22 -1.34
CA ALA A 101 -19.25 19.62 0.04
C ALA A 101 -20.04 18.71 0.99
N ALA A 102 -19.44 18.37 2.13
CA ALA A 102 -20.15 17.65 3.18
C ALA A 102 -21.36 18.47 3.61
N GLY A 103 -22.54 17.85 3.62
CA GLY A 103 -23.76 18.50 4.07
C GLY A 103 -23.65 18.97 5.52
N LYS A 104 -24.42 19.98 5.89
CA LYS A 104 -24.51 20.44 7.28
C LYS A 104 -25.02 19.27 8.14
N LEU A 105 -24.32 18.94 9.24
CA LEU A 105 -24.78 17.92 10.17
C LEU A 105 -26.17 18.34 10.71
N SER A 106 -27.21 17.61 10.32
CA SER A 106 -28.57 17.79 10.82
C SER A 106 -28.84 16.75 11.92
N GLY A 107 -28.40 17.06 13.14
CA GLY A 107 -28.63 16.20 14.30
C GLY A 107 -28.36 16.97 15.60
N PRO A 108 -28.94 16.53 16.73
CA PRO A 108 -28.66 17.12 18.03
C PRO A 108 -27.16 16.99 18.37
N ALA A 109 -26.62 17.98 19.07
CA ALA A 109 -25.24 17.92 19.55
C ALA A 109 -25.06 16.74 20.51
N PHE A 110 -23.85 16.18 20.55
CA PHE A 110 -23.51 15.15 21.53
C PHE A 110 -23.77 15.66 22.96
N PRO A 111 -24.30 14.80 23.86
CA PRO A 111 -24.57 15.20 25.23
C PRO A 111 -23.27 15.64 25.92
N LYS A 112 -23.32 16.75 26.64
CA LYS A 112 -22.18 17.22 27.42
C LYS A 112 -21.93 16.25 28.58
N SER A 113 -20.73 15.69 28.67
CA SER A 113 -20.32 14.96 29.86
C SER A 113 -20.24 15.90 31.07
N PRO A 114 -20.59 15.44 32.29
CA PRO A 114 -20.39 16.23 33.49
C PRO A 114 -18.90 16.57 33.63
N LYS A 115 -18.59 17.82 34.00
CA LYS A 115 -17.22 18.22 34.29
C LYS A 115 -16.76 17.46 35.54
N PRO A 116 -15.61 16.77 35.53
CA PRO A 116 -15.09 16.18 36.75
C PRO A 116 -14.74 17.28 37.74
N ASP A 117 -15.01 17.04 39.02
CA ASP A 117 -14.55 17.91 40.10
C ASP A 117 -13.03 17.94 40.06
N ARG A 118 -12.47 19.09 39.68
CA ARG A 118 -11.03 19.29 39.69
C ARG A 118 -10.63 19.66 41.11
N GLU A 119 -10.05 18.71 41.84
CA GLU A 119 -9.32 19.03 43.05
C GLU A 119 -8.19 20.01 42.70
N ALA A 120 -8.16 21.15 43.39
CA ALA A 120 -7.08 22.10 43.25
C ALA A 120 -5.79 21.43 43.76
N LYS A 121 -4.91 21.01 42.86
CA LYS A 121 -3.59 20.52 43.24
C LYS A 121 -2.88 21.63 44.01
N ALA A 122 -2.51 21.35 45.26
CA ALA A 122 -1.74 22.29 46.07
C ALA A 122 -0.46 22.66 45.31
N MET A 123 -0.19 23.96 45.20
CA MET A 123 1.02 24.43 44.54
C MET A 123 2.22 23.89 45.32
N PRO A 124 3.21 23.26 44.66
CA PRO A 124 4.37 22.76 45.37
C PRO A 124 5.07 23.91 46.09
N PRO A 125 5.65 23.67 47.28
CA PRO A 125 6.31 24.72 48.04
C PRO A 125 7.40 25.37 47.18
N ARG A 126 7.41 26.71 47.14
CA ARG A 126 8.45 27.46 46.43
C ARG A 126 9.79 27.16 47.09
N ARG A 127 10.61 26.34 46.43
CA ARG A 127 12.00 26.08 46.83
C ARG A 127 12.80 27.35 46.59
N SER A 128 13.29 28.00 47.65
CA SER A 128 14.15 29.19 47.51
C SER A 128 15.50 28.77 46.93
N LEU A 129 15.83 29.26 45.74
CA LEU A 129 17.08 28.94 45.04
C LEU A 129 18.33 29.62 45.64
N PHE A 130 18.17 30.55 46.57
CA PHE A 130 19.27 31.21 47.27
C PHE A 130 19.13 31.01 48.77
N SER A 131 19.90 30.06 49.31
CA SER A 131 20.26 30.03 50.72
C SER A 131 21.21 31.21 50.96
N ARG A 132 20.88 32.09 51.91
CA ARG A 132 21.79 33.15 52.34
C ARG A 132 23.06 32.51 52.88
N CYS A 133 24.17 32.70 52.18
CA CYS A 133 25.52 32.47 52.72
C CYS A 133 25.69 33.36 53.96
N GLY A 134 25.99 32.74 55.09
CA GLY A 134 26.39 33.37 56.34
C GLY A 134 27.56 32.59 56.91
#